data_AF-A0AA39WV37-F1
#
_entry.id   AF-A0AA39WV37-F1
#
_cell.length_a   1.000
_cell.length_b   1.000
_cell.length_c   1.000
_cell.angle_alpha   90.00
_cell.angle_beta   90.00
_cell.angle_gamma   90.00
#
_symmetry.space_group_name_H-M   'P 1'
#
loop_
_entity.id
_entity.type
_entity.pdbx_description
1 polymer ?
#
loop_
_entity_poly.entity_id
_entity_poly.type
_entity_poly.pdbx_seq_one_letter_code
_entity_poly.pdbx_strand_id
1 'polypeptide(L)'
;MPAAVDEQPNGSANDRSPSPARAPPIADSPGPRATALQNIFAQALDATIKRCSYANFAACFPTPAQYVPENLDAFWRDFTGRVGDAARNNFDQILASRNVVQSLNSLDALVQDAKKRKERAEAEANGETVKPPTPPHTLPAETLALAHLQPFLSAQSETLQSELSTTQKANTQLLSEIQAQRAELAALMSGLEHVVKDLEGSVDMLSKDGVQSLTQEILDIDDELAG
;
A
#
# COMPACT_ATOMS: atom_id res chain seq x y z
N MET A 1 15.95 -32.70 -31.39
CA MET A 1 16.50 -31.47 -31.99
C MET A 1 15.38 -30.78 -32.77
N PRO A 2 15.23 -29.45 -32.67
CA PRO A 2 14.05 -28.83 -32.05
C PRO A 2 13.31 -27.84 -32.97
N ALA A 3 12.10 -27.42 -32.57
CA ALA A 3 11.64 -26.03 -32.72
C ALA A 3 10.38 -25.80 -31.86
N ALA A 4 10.62 -25.30 -30.66
CA ALA A 4 9.63 -24.55 -29.89
C ALA A 4 9.44 -23.18 -30.57
N VAL A 5 8.19 -22.71 -30.65
CA VAL A 5 7.93 -21.28 -30.79
C VAL A 5 6.90 -20.92 -29.74
N ASP A 6 7.46 -20.40 -28.66
CA ASP A 6 6.83 -19.79 -27.51
C ASP A 6 6.45 -18.36 -27.94
N GLU A 7 5.16 -18.03 -27.99
CA GLU A 7 4.69 -16.68 -28.32
C GLU A 7 4.38 -15.96 -27.00
N GLN A 8 5.32 -15.09 -26.62
CA GLN A 8 5.36 -14.36 -25.36
C GLN A 8 4.13 -13.46 -25.17
N PRO A 9 3.56 -13.37 -23.95
CA PRO A 9 2.67 -12.27 -23.60
C PRO A 9 3.48 -11.00 -23.32
N ASN A 10 3.15 -9.99 -24.14
CA ASN A 10 3.27 -8.55 -23.96
C ASN A 10 3.87 -8.05 -22.62
N GLY A 11 5.04 -7.41 -22.72
CA GLY A 11 5.79 -6.88 -21.59
C GLY A 11 5.07 -5.76 -20.84
N SER A 12 4.84 -5.99 -19.55
CA SER A 12 4.49 -4.96 -18.57
C SER A 12 5.62 -3.95 -18.47
N ALA A 13 5.36 -2.71 -18.88
CA ALA A 13 6.28 -1.60 -18.74
C ALA A 13 6.66 -1.40 -17.26
N ASN A 14 7.96 -1.15 -17.05
CA ASN A 14 8.59 -0.82 -15.76
C ASN A 14 7.86 0.30 -15.00
N ASP A 15 7.08 -0.04 -13.97
CA ASP A 15 6.77 0.86 -12.85
C ASP A 15 7.95 0.87 -11.86
N ARG A 16 9.09 1.41 -12.31
CA ARG A 16 10.25 1.69 -11.44
C ARG A 16 10.15 3.11 -10.89
N SER A 17 9.13 3.40 -10.10
CA SER A 17 9.16 4.50 -9.13
C SER A 17 7.96 4.38 -8.17
N PRO A 18 8.12 3.84 -6.96
CA PRO A 18 7.07 3.87 -5.96
C PRO A 18 7.11 5.25 -5.31
N SER A 19 6.38 6.20 -5.89
CA SER A 19 6.06 7.44 -5.17
C SER A 19 5.32 7.08 -3.87
N PRO A 20 5.58 7.77 -2.75
CA PRO A 20 4.91 7.48 -1.49
C PRO A 20 3.38 7.52 -1.66
N ALA A 21 2.68 6.67 -0.91
CA ALA A 21 1.23 6.54 -0.98
C ALA A 21 0.55 7.92 -0.98
N ARG A 22 -0.29 8.17 -1.99
CA ARG A 22 -1.00 9.45 -2.14
C ARG A 22 -1.79 9.73 -0.86
N ALA A 23 -1.57 10.90 -0.26
CA ALA A 23 -2.31 11.32 0.92
C ALA A 23 -3.83 11.20 0.67
N PRO A 24 -4.63 10.80 1.68
CA PRO A 24 -6.06 10.63 1.52
C PRO A 24 -6.70 11.93 1.00
N PRO A 25 -7.75 11.83 0.16
CA PRO A 25 -8.40 13.00 -0.42
C PRO A 25 -8.92 13.90 0.71
N ILE A 26 -8.46 15.15 0.72
CA ILE A 26 -8.89 16.15 1.68
C ILE A 26 -10.28 16.61 1.26
N ALA A 27 -11.23 16.66 2.20
CA ALA A 27 -12.57 17.16 1.89
C ALA A 27 -12.52 18.62 1.44
N ASP A 28 -13.19 18.94 0.34
CA ASP A 28 -13.34 20.31 -0.17
C ASP A 28 -14.31 21.16 0.69
N SER A 29 -15.06 20.52 1.57
CA SER A 29 -15.96 21.20 2.51
C SER A 29 -15.18 22.01 3.54
N PRO A 30 -15.59 23.25 3.85
CA PRO A 30 -14.94 24.06 4.88
C PRO A 30 -14.92 23.36 6.25
N GLY A 31 -13.70 23.10 6.76
CA GLY A 31 -13.49 22.65 8.14
C GLY A 31 -13.66 23.78 9.17
N PRO A 32 -13.51 23.51 10.47
CA PRO A 32 -13.80 24.48 11.53
C PRO A 32 -12.94 25.75 11.40
N ARG A 33 -11.66 25.59 11.04
CA ARG A 33 -10.75 26.74 10.85
C ARG A 33 -11.03 27.53 9.59
N ALA A 34 -11.39 26.85 8.49
CA ALA A 34 -11.78 27.51 7.25
C ALA A 34 -13.07 28.33 7.43
N THR A 35 -14.06 27.76 8.11
CA THR A 35 -15.30 28.46 8.48
C THR A 35 -15.03 29.65 9.39
N ALA A 36 -14.15 29.49 10.39
CA ALA A 36 -13.75 30.61 11.26
C ALA A 36 -13.11 31.76 10.46
N LEU A 37 -12.22 31.45 9.51
CA LEU A 37 -11.59 32.45 8.64
C LEU A 37 -12.63 33.23 7.81
N GLN A 38 -13.56 32.51 7.18
CA GLN A 38 -14.63 33.12 6.38
C GLN A 38 -15.54 34.01 7.24
N ASN A 39 -15.90 33.55 8.44
CA ASN A 39 -16.73 34.31 9.37
C ASN A 39 -16.04 35.59 9.85
N ILE A 40 -14.76 35.51 10.22
CA ILE A 40 -13.99 36.68 10.67
C ILE A 40 -13.88 37.71 9.54
N PHE A 41 -13.60 37.25 8.32
CA PHE A 41 -13.54 38.15 7.16
C PHE A 41 -14.88 38.84 6.90
N ALA A 42 -15.98 38.09 6.87
CA ALA A 42 -17.31 38.64 6.67
C ALA A 42 -17.66 39.68 7.74
N GLN A 43 -17.39 39.38 9.02
CA GLN A 43 -17.63 40.29 10.13
C GLN A 43 -16.78 41.56 10.04
N ALA A 44 -15.50 41.44 9.69
CA ALA A 44 -14.59 42.56 9.54
C ALA A 44 -15.00 43.47 8.37
N LEU A 45 -15.40 42.88 7.24
CA LEU A 45 -15.89 43.60 6.07
C LEU A 45 -17.18 44.35 6.39
N ASP A 46 -18.15 43.69 7.03
CA ASP A 46 -19.41 44.32 7.42
C ASP A 46 -19.18 45.46 8.43
N ALA A 47 -18.28 45.28 9.40
CA ALA A 47 -17.90 46.33 10.35
C ALA A 47 -17.25 47.53 9.65
N THR A 48 -16.41 47.29 8.65
CA THR A 48 -15.74 48.33 7.86
C THR A 48 -16.74 49.12 7.04
N ILE A 49 -17.66 48.44 6.34
CA ILE A 49 -18.71 49.11 5.54
C ILE A 49 -19.66 49.89 6.44
N LYS A 50 -20.05 49.34 7.61
CA LYS A 50 -20.90 50.04 8.58
C LYS A 50 -20.28 51.34 9.11
N ARG A 51 -18.95 51.44 9.16
CA ARG A 51 -18.24 52.68 9.55
C ARG A 51 -18.44 53.80 8.51
N CYS A 52 -18.59 53.43 7.24
CA CYS A 52 -18.98 54.33 6.16
C CYS A 52 -20.51 54.53 6.19
N SER A 53 -21.03 55.08 7.29
CA SER A 53 -22.45 55.42 7.40
C SER A 53 -22.80 56.58 6.46
N TYR A 54 -24.06 56.63 6.02
CA TYR A 54 -24.56 57.74 5.21
C TYR A 54 -24.31 59.10 5.88
N ALA A 55 -24.48 59.21 7.20
CA ALA A 55 -24.23 60.46 7.93
C ALA A 55 -22.77 60.92 7.84
N ASN A 56 -21.81 60.00 8.00
CA ASN A 56 -20.39 60.30 7.85
C ASN A 56 -20.04 60.66 6.40
N PHE A 57 -20.67 59.99 5.44
CA PHE A 57 -20.47 60.23 4.01
C PHE A 57 -21.03 61.59 3.58
N ALA A 58 -22.27 61.91 3.94
CA ALA A 58 -22.94 63.17 3.62
C ALA A 58 -22.25 64.38 4.28
N ALA A 59 -21.66 64.22 5.47
CA ALA A 59 -20.88 65.28 6.11
C ALA A 59 -19.67 65.74 5.28
N CYS A 60 -19.10 64.86 4.46
CA CYS A 60 -18.02 65.19 3.54
C CYS A 60 -18.49 65.88 2.25
N PHE A 61 -19.79 65.82 1.95
CA PHE A 61 -20.41 66.37 0.74
C PHE A 61 -21.63 67.24 1.09
N PRO A 62 -21.43 68.39 1.77
CA PRO A 62 -22.52 69.21 2.29
C PRO A 62 -23.41 69.81 1.18
N THR A 63 -22.83 70.23 0.06
CA THR A 63 -23.59 70.83 -1.06
C THR A 63 -24.54 69.81 -1.71
N PRO A 64 -24.09 68.62 -2.15
CA PRO A 64 -25.00 67.61 -2.67
C PRO A 64 -26.01 67.09 -1.63
N ALA A 65 -25.61 66.99 -0.36
CA ALA A 65 -26.53 66.57 0.71
C ALA A 65 -27.70 67.54 0.92
N GLN A 66 -27.51 68.83 0.64
CA GLN A 66 -28.56 69.85 0.76
C GLN A 66 -29.47 69.92 -0.46
N TYR A 67 -28.91 69.84 -1.67
CA TYR A 67 -29.66 70.09 -2.90
C TYR A 67 -30.17 68.81 -3.58
N VAL A 68 -29.51 67.67 -3.38
CA VAL A 68 -29.86 66.40 -4.03
C VAL A 68 -29.62 65.19 -3.09
N PRO A 69 -30.30 65.12 -1.93
CA PRO A 69 -30.08 64.06 -0.94
C PRO A 69 -30.43 62.66 -1.46
N GLU A 70 -31.45 62.53 -2.30
CA GLU A 70 -31.87 61.23 -2.86
C GLU A 70 -30.78 60.60 -3.75
N ASN A 71 -30.17 61.39 -4.64
CA ASN A 71 -29.09 60.88 -5.51
C ASN A 71 -27.84 60.53 -4.70
N LEU A 72 -27.57 61.27 -3.61
CA LEU A 72 -26.43 60.99 -2.75
C LEU A 72 -26.63 59.71 -1.93
N ASP A 73 -27.85 59.42 -1.45
CA ASP A 73 -28.17 58.15 -0.78
C ASP A 73 -28.06 56.97 -1.75
N ALA A 74 -28.60 57.12 -2.97
CA ALA A 74 -28.47 56.12 -4.02
C ALA A 74 -27.00 55.84 -4.34
N PHE A 75 -26.17 56.88 -4.53
CA PHE A 75 -24.75 56.72 -4.78
C PHE A 75 -24.01 56.04 -3.63
N TRP A 76 -24.30 56.41 -2.38
CA TRP A 76 -23.69 55.80 -1.21
C TRP A 76 -24.05 54.31 -1.09
N ARG A 77 -25.32 53.94 -1.32
CA ARG A 77 -25.78 52.54 -1.34
C ARG A 77 -25.09 51.74 -2.43
N ASP A 78 -25.02 52.28 -3.65
CA ASP A 78 -24.36 51.63 -4.78
C ASP A 78 -22.86 51.45 -4.53
N PHE A 79 -22.21 52.47 -3.97
CA PHE A 79 -20.79 52.44 -3.63
C PHE A 79 -20.49 51.38 -2.55
N THR A 80 -21.21 51.43 -1.43
CA THR A 80 -21.02 50.47 -0.34
C THR A 80 -21.36 49.04 -0.75
N GLY A 81 -22.40 48.86 -1.57
CA GLY A 81 -22.77 47.59 -2.18
C GLY A 81 -21.65 47.04 -3.08
N ARG A 82 -21.21 47.82 -4.07
CA ARG A 82 -20.13 47.39 -5.00
C ARG A 82 -18.82 47.09 -4.29
N VAL A 83 -18.44 47.89 -3.29
CA VAL A 83 -17.22 47.63 -2.50
C VAL A 83 -17.36 46.32 -1.73
N GLY A 84 -18.52 46.08 -1.11
CA GLY A 84 -18.78 44.82 -0.41
C GLY A 84 -18.73 43.61 -1.33
N ASP A 85 -19.40 43.68 -2.48
CA ASP A 85 -19.43 42.58 -3.45
C ASP A 85 -18.07 42.33 -4.08
N ALA A 86 -17.35 43.40 -4.47
CA ALA A 86 -16.00 43.29 -5.00
C ALA A 86 -15.06 42.66 -3.98
N ALA A 87 -15.11 43.09 -2.71
CA ALA A 87 -14.26 42.54 -1.66
C ALA A 87 -14.55 41.06 -1.37
N ARG A 88 -15.83 40.64 -1.33
CA ARG A 88 -16.21 39.23 -1.19
C ARG A 88 -15.73 38.38 -2.37
N ASN A 89 -15.98 38.84 -3.60
CA ASN A 89 -15.55 38.15 -4.81
C ASN A 89 -14.03 37.97 -4.88
N ASN A 90 -13.26 39.01 -4.55
CA ASN A 90 -11.80 38.92 -4.50
C ASN A 90 -11.32 37.95 -3.42
N PHE A 91 -11.97 37.94 -2.26
CA PHE A 91 -11.65 37.01 -1.18
C PHE A 91 -11.90 35.56 -1.60
N ASP A 92 -13.03 35.27 -2.23
CA ASP A 92 -13.35 33.93 -2.73
C ASP A 92 -12.35 33.47 -3.81
N GLN A 93 -11.94 34.37 -4.70
CA GLN A 93 -10.88 34.09 -5.69
C GLN A 93 -9.53 33.79 -5.02
N ILE A 94 -9.17 34.50 -3.95
CA ILE A 94 -7.94 34.23 -3.19
C ILE A 94 -8.04 32.88 -2.50
N LEU A 95 -9.19 32.55 -1.88
CA LEU A 95 -9.40 31.25 -1.24
C LEU A 95 -9.25 30.10 -2.22
N ALA A 96 -9.82 30.24 -3.43
CA ALA A 96 -9.72 29.25 -4.49
C ALA A 96 -8.30 29.15 -5.06
N SER A 97 -7.68 30.27 -5.46
CA SER A 97 -6.35 30.27 -6.09
C SER A 97 -5.24 29.72 -5.19
N ARG A 98 -5.37 29.88 -3.87
CA ARG A 98 -4.39 29.40 -2.88
C ARG A 98 -4.79 28.07 -2.25
N ASN A 99 -5.89 27.44 -2.66
CA ASN A 99 -6.43 26.22 -2.06
C ASN A 99 -6.50 26.29 -0.52
N VAL A 100 -6.92 27.45 0.01
CA VAL A 100 -6.83 27.74 1.45
C VAL A 100 -7.66 26.75 2.25
N VAL A 101 -8.87 26.43 1.80
CA VAL A 101 -9.78 25.50 2.48
C VAL A 101 -9.12 24.13 2.66
N GLN A 102 -8.53 23.58 1.59
CA GLN A 102 -7.82 22.30 1.63
C GLN A 102 -6.60 22.35 2.56
N SER A 103 -5.84 23.45 2.52
CA SER A 103 -4.66 23.62 3.39
C SER A 103 -5.01 23.75 4.88
N LEU A 104 -6.13 24.41 5.21
CA LEU A 104 -6.60 24.53 6.60
C LEU A 104 -7.19 23.21 7.09
N ASN A 105 -7.89 22.48 6.21
CA ASN A 105 -8.41 21.15 6.52
C ASN A 105 -7.28 20.14 6.76
N SER A 106 -6.21 20.17 5.95
CA SER A 106 -5.04 19.32 6.17
C SER A 106 -4.31 19.68 7.46
N LEU A 107 -4.21 20.98 7.78
CA LEU A 107 -3.66 21.43 9.06
C LEU A 107 -4.48 20.93 10.25
N ASP A 108 -5.82 21.00 10.19
CA ASP A 108 -6.68 20.50 11.26
C ASP A 108 -6.53 18.98 11.42
N ALA A 109 -6.40 18.22 10.32
CA ALA A 109 -6.10 16.80 10.36
C ALA A 109 -4.74 16.50 11.03
N LEU A 110 -3.68 17.24 10.67
CA LEU A 110 -2.36 17.12 11.28
C LEU A 110 -2.37 17.45 12.78
N VAL A 111 -3.12 18.48 13.19
CA VAL A 111 -3.27 18.85 14.60
C VAL A 111 -3.99 17.75 15.38
N GLN A 112 -5.04 17.14 14.81
CA GLN A 112 -5.74 16.02 15.44
C GLN A 112 -4.83 14.79 15.59
N ASP A 113 -4.08 14.46 14.55
CA ASP A 113 -3.11 13.37 14.58
C ASP A 113 -2.00 13.61 15.61
N ALA A 114 -1.47 14.84 15.69
CA ALA A 114 -0.51 15.23 16.71
C ALA A 114 -1.07 15.11 18.14
N LYS A 115 -2.34 15.50 18.37
CA LYS A 115 -3.01 15.32 19.67
C LYS A 115 -3.13 13.84 20.02
N LYS A 116 -3.55 12.98 19.09
CA LYS A 116 -3.63 11.53 19.31
C LYS A 116 -2.27 10.92 19.63
N ARG A 117 -1.20 11.34 18.94
CA ARG A 117 0.17 10.88 19.25
C ARG A 117 0.60 11.30 20.65
N LYS A 118 0.28 12.53 21.05
CA LYS A 118 0.57 13.04 22.39
C LYS A 118 -0.18 12.25 23.46
N GLU A 119 -1.48 12.05 23.29
CA GLU A 119 -2.32 11.26 24.22
C GLU A 119 -1.79 9.81 24.36
N ARG A 120 -1.37 9.19 23.25
CA ARG A 120 -0.75 7.86 23.28
C ARG A 120 0.56 7.86 24.06
N ALA A 121 1.44 8.83 23.81
CA ALA A 121 2.72 8.92 24.51
C ALA A 121 2.53 9.19 26.01
N GLU A 122 1.53 9.99 26.39
CA GLU A 122 1.17 10.23 27.80
C GLU A 122 0.60 8.97 28.48
N ALA A 123 -0.19 8.17 27.76
CA ALA A 123 -0.69 6.90 28.25
C ALA A 123 0.42 5.85 28.42
N GLU A 124 1.39 5.80 27.50
CA GLU A 124 2.54 4.88 27.56
C GLU A 124 3.54 5.27 28.66
N ALA A 125 3.65 6.56 28.98
CA ALA A 125 4.60 7.07 29.97
C ALA A 125 4.18 6.85 31.44
N ASN A 126 2.94 6.40 31.73
CA ASN A 126 2.47 6.05 33.09
C ASN A 126 2.86 7.06 34.21
N GLY A 127 2.82 8.36 33.92
CA GLY A 127 3.16 9.44 34.87
C GLY A 127 4.59 9.98 34.77
N GLU A 128 5.42 9.45 33.88
CA GLU A 128 6.74 9.99 33.56
C GLU A 128 6.64 11.15 32.54
N THR A 129 7.57 12.10 32.60
CA THR A 129 7.54 13.29 31.73
C THR A 129 7.83 12.94 30.27
N VAL A 130 6.82 13.06 29.41
CA VAL A 130 6.96 12.86 27.95
C VAL A 130 7.88 13.93 27.36
N LYS A 131 9.01 13.52 26.80
CA LYS A 131 9.95 14.42 26.13
C LYS A 131 9.33 14.96 24.83
N PRO A 132 9.40 16.28 24.55
CA PRO A 132 8.89 16.82 23.30
C PRO A 132 9.70 16.29 22.10
N PRO A 133 9.05 16.03 20.95
CA PRO A 133 9.74 15.59 19.75
C PRO A 133 10.67 16.70 19.24
N THR A 134 11.85 16.32 18.75
CA THR A 134 12.78 17.24 18.10
C THR A 134 12.22 17.70 16.76
N PRO A 135 12.16 19.01 16.49
CA PRO A 135 11.59 19.50 15.26
C PRO A 135 12.54 19.22 14.08
N PRO A 136 12.01 18.90 12.88
CA PRO A 136 12.81 18.41 11.77
C PRO A 136 13.85 19.40 11.26
N HIS A 137 13.62 20.70 11.39
CA HIS A 137 14.58 21.74 10.99
C HIS A 137 15.84 21.81 11.87
N THR A 138 15.85 21.13 13.01
CA THR A 138 17.04 21.01 13.88
C THR A 138 17.86 19.76 13.59
N LEU A 139 17.37 18.86 12.74
CA LEU A 139 18.03 17.61 12.42
C LEU A 139 19.04 17.79 11.27
N PRO A 140 20.15 17.02 11.28
CA PRO A 140 21.06 16.95 10.15
C PRO A 140 20.37 16.44 8.88
N ALA A 141 20.83 16.90 7.72
CA ALA A 141 20.29 16.49 6.42
C ALA A 141 20.35 14.96 6.21
N GLU A 142 21.44 14.32 6.64
CA GLU A 142 21.60 12.87 6.56
C GLU A 142 20.53 12.12 7.36
N THR A 143 20.25 12.57 8.58
CA THR A 143 19.22 11.97 9.44
C THR A 143 17.83 12.10 8.82
N LEU A 144 17.53 13.24 8.18
CA LEU A 144 16.27 13.44 7.46
C LEU A 144 16.16 12.51 6.24
N ALA A 145 17.23 12.39 5.46
CA ALA A 145 17.26 11.49 4.30
C ALA A 145 17.05 10.04 4.71
N LEU A 146 17.77 9.57 5.74
CA LEU A 146 17.60 8.22 6.28
C LEU A 146 16.20 7.99 6.85
N ALA A 147 15.66 8.94 7.61
CA ALA A 147 14.30 8.83 8.16
C ALA A 147 13.22 8.73 7.06
N HIS A 148 13.40 9.42 5.93
CA HIS A 148 12.50 9.31 4.78
C HIS A 148 12.66 8.00 4.01
N LEU A 149 13.87 7.45 3.93
CA LEU A 149 14.15 6.19 3.26
C LEU A 149 13.76 4.96 4.11
N GLN A 150 13.81 5.08 5.42
CA GLN A 150 13.51 4.02 6.39
C GLN A 150 12.20 3.27 6.08
N PRO A 151 11.02 3.92 5.92
CA PRO A 151 9.77 3.20 5.68
C PRO A 151 9.76 2.45 4.33
N PHE A 152 10.47 2.95 3.34
CA PHE A 152 10.60 2.27 2.05
C PHE A 152 11.49 1.03 2.18
N LEU A 153 12.67 1.20 2.81
CA LEU A 153 13.61 0.11 3.02
C LEU A 153 13.03 -0.98 3.94
N SER A 154 12.27 -0.62 4.96
CA SER A 154 11.59 -1.59 5.83
C SER A 154 10.56 -2.40 5.06
N ALA A 155 9.70 -1.75 4.27
CA ALA A 155 8.70 -2.44 3.45
C ALA A 155 9.34 -3.40 2.42
N GLN A 156 10.45 -2.99 1.80
CA GLN A 156 11.21 -3.86 0.89
C GLN A 156 11.85 -5.03 1.63
N SER A 157 12.43 -4.80 2.82
CA SER A 157 13.01 -5.86 3.63
C SER A 157 11.98 -6.89 4.07
N GLU A 158 10.77 -6.46 4.45
CA GLU A 158 9.66 -7.34 4.82
C GLU A 158 9.20 -8.19 3.63
N THR A 159 9.12 -7.59 2.44
CA THR A 159 8.76 -8.29 1.20
C THR A 159 9.79 -9.38 0.87
N LEU A 160 11.08 -9.03 0.82
CA LEU A 160 12.16 -9.98 0.54
C LEU A 160 12.24 -11.09 1.59
N GLN A 161 12.02 -10.76 2.86
CA GLN A 161 12.04 -11.75 3.94
C GLN A 161 10.86 -12.73 3.83
N SER A 162 9.70 -12.27 3.37
CA SER A 162 8.55 -13.13 3.06
C SER A 162 8.83 -14.08 1.88
N GLU A 163 9.41 -13.56 0.79
CA GLU A 163 9.79 -14.37 -0.38
C GLU A 163 10.86 -15.42 -0.03
N LEU A 164 11.85 -15.02 0.75
CA LEU A 164 12.91 -15.91 1.22
C LEU A 164 12.33 -17.01 2.12
N SER A 165 11.45 -16.67 3.05
CA SER A 165 10.76 -17.65 3.91
C SER A 165 9.94 -18.65 3.09
N THR A 166 9.22 -18.16 2.08
CA THR A 166 8.41 -18.99 1.18
C THR A 166 9.30 -19.94 0.37
N THR A 167 10.40 -19.44 -0.17
CA THR A 167 11.37 -20.24 -0.95
C THR A 167 12.05 -21.29 -0.07
N GLN A 168 12.45 -20.93 1.16
CA GLN A 168 13.04 -21.88 2.10
C GLN A 168 12.06 -23.00 2.45
N LYS A 169 10.78 -22.69 2.69
CA LYS A 169 9.75 -23.71 2.92
C LYS A 169 9.61 -24.65 1.72
N ALA A 170 9.52 -24.11 0.50
CA ALA A 170 9.43 -24.92 -0.71
C ALA A 170 10.65 -25.83 -0.87
N ASN A 171 11.86 -25.32 -0.64
CA ASN A 171 13.09 -26.13 -0.70
C ASN A 171 13.10 -27.25 0.33
N THR A 172 12.67 -26.99 1.57
CA THR A 172 12.58 -28.04 2.60
C THR A 172 11.57 -29.12 2.24
N GLN A 173 10.44 -28.75 1.62
CA GLN A 173 9.43 -29.70 1.14
C GLN A 173 9.98 -30.56 0.00
N LEU A 174 10.59 -29.94 -1.02
CA LEU A 174 11.20 -30.65 -2.14
C LEU A 174 12.31 -31.61 -1.68
N LEU A 175 13.15 -31.20 -0.73
CA LEU A 175 14.17 -32.08 -0.16
C LEU A 175 13.56 -33.27 0.57
N SER A 176 12.48 -33.06 1.33
CA SER A 176 11.78 -34.15 2.01
C SER A 176 11.14 -35.13 1.02
N GLU A 177 10.59 -34.62 -0.08
CA GLU A 177 10.00 -35.44 -1.15
C GLU A 177 11.07 -36.25 -1.88
N ILE A 178 12.21 -35.64 -2.24
CA ILE A 178 13.34 -36.33 -2.85
C ILE A 178 13.87 -37.44 -1.93
N GLN A 179 13.96 -37.19 -0.62
CA GLN A 179 14.39 -38.20 0.34
C GLN A 179 13.40 -39.37 0.43
N ALA A 180 12.10 -39.08 0.46
CA ALA A 180 11.06 -40.10 0.45
C ALA A 180 11.10 -40.95 -0.84
N GLN A 181 11.19 -40.31 -2.01
CA GLN A 181 11.32 -40.97 -3.31
C GLN A 181 12.58 -41.84 -3.38
N ARG A 182 13.72 -41.37 -2.84
CA ARG A 182 14.95 -42.18 -2.77
C ARG A 182 14.80 -43.41 -1.89
N ALA A 183 14.10 -43.30 -0.76
CA ALA A 183 13.82 -44.44 0.11
C ALA A 183 12.88 -45.45 -0.57
N GLU A 184 11.86 -44.97 -1.28
CA GLU A 184 10.96 -45.81 -2.07
C GLU A 184 11.68 -46.55 -3.20
N LEU A 185 12.55 -45.86 -3.95
CA LEU A 185 13.37 -46.49 -4.99
C LEU A 185 14.30 -47.57 -4.43
N ALA A 186 14.92 -47.32 -3.27
CA ALA A 186 15.76 -48.33 -2.62
C ALA A 186 14.95 -49.56 -2.19
N ALA A 187 13.72 -49.37 -1.69
CA ALA A 187 12.83 -50.46 -1.33
C ALA A 187 12.37 -51.27 -2.56
N LEU A 188 12.01 -50.57 -3.65
CA LEU A 188 11.64 -51.21 -4.92
C LEU A 188 12.79 -52.00 -5.54
N MET A 189 14.02 -51.45 -5.54
CA MET A 189 15.21 -52.15 -6.01
C MET A 189 15.50 -53.40 -5.19
N SER A 190 15.46 -53.31 -3.85
CA SER A 190 15.62 -54.46 -2.95
C SER A 190 14.56 -55.53 -3.18
N GLY A 191 13.30 -55.12 -3.39
CA GLY A 191 12.21 -56.04 -3.75
C GLY A 191 12.45 -56.74 -5.09
N LEU A 192 12.93 -56.02 -6.10
CA LEU A 192 13.27 -56.60 -7.41
C LEU A 192 14.44 -57.58 -7.30
N GLU A 193 15.49 -57.23 -6.58
CA GLU A 193 16.64 -58.11 -6.31
C GLU A 193 16.19 -59.41 -5.62
N HIS A 194 15.24 -59.32 -4.69
CA HIS A 194 14.67 -60.48 -4.04
C HIS A 194 13.87 -61.37 -5.00
N VAL A 195 13.00 -60.78 -5.84
CA VAL A 195 12.23 -61.53 -6.85
C VAL A 195 13.14 -62.19 -7.89
N VAL A 196 14.19 -61.50 -8.35
CA VAL A 196 15.19 -62.07 -9.27
C VAL A 196 15.88 -63.27 -8.62
N LYS A 197 16.30 -63.14 -7.36
CA LYS A 197 16.93 -64.23 -6.62
C LYS A 197 15.99 -65.43 -6.41
N ASP A 198 14.71 -65.19 -6.17
CA ASP A 198 13.71 -66.25 -6.07
C ASP A 198 13.47 -66.96 -7.40
N LEU A 199 13.49 -66.22 -8.52
CA LEU A 199 13.41 -66.78 -9.87
C LEU A 199 14.66 -67.61 -10.23
N GLU A 200 15.85 -67.09 -9.94
CA GLU A 200 17.11 -67.82 -10.07
C GLU A 200 17.09 -69.10 -9.24
N GLY A 201 16.65 -69.03 -7.97
CA GLY A 201 16.48 -70.20 -7.09
C GLY A 201 15.46 -71.21 -7.64
N SER A 202 14.36 -70.74 -8.21
CA SER A 202 13.33 -71.60 -8.82
C SER A 202 13.85 -72.28 -10.09
N VAL A 203 14.61 -71.58 -10.93
CA VAL A 203 15.29 -72.17 -12.11
C VAL A 203 16.32 -73.20 -11.68
N ASP A 204 17.12 -72.90 -10.65
CA ASP A 204 18.09 -73.82 -10.07
C ASP A 204 17.41 -75.10 -9.57
N MET A 205 16.29 -74.99 -8.86
CA MET A 205 15.51 -76.16 -8.42
C MET A 205 14.93 -76.97 -9.59
N LEU A 206 14.43 -76.31 -10.63
CA LEU A 206 13.93 -76.98 -11.83
C LEU A 206 15.05 -77.75 -12.56
N SER A 207 16.27 -77.20 -12.53
CA SER A 207 17.45 -77.82 -13.15
C SER A 207 18.05 -78.98 -12.34
N LYS A 208 17.88 -78.99 -11.01
CA LYS A 208 18.65 -79.86 -10.13
C LYS A 208 18.05 -81.22 -9.80
N ASP A 209 16.78 -81.50 -10.09
CA ASP A 209 16.24 -82.85 -9.80
C ASP A 209 14.98 -83.27 -10.57
N GLY A 210 14.11 -82.33 -10.98
CA GLY A 210 12.77 -82.71 -11.44
C GLY A 210 12.65 -83.00 -12.93
N VAL A 211 13.27 -82.20 -13.80
CA VAL A 211 12.92 -82.22 -15.24
C VAL A 211 13.84 -83.13 -16.03
N GLN A 212 15.14 -83.18 -15.73
CA GLN A 212 16.09 -84.02 -16.47
C GLN A 212 15.85 -85.51 -16.23
N SER A 213 15.56 -85.89 -14.98
CA SER A 213 15.17 -87.26 -14.62
C SER A 213 13.83 -87.65 -15.25
N LEU A 214 12.81 -86.79 -15.20
CA LEU A 214 11.51 -87.09 -15.81
C LEU A 214 11.59 -87.17 -17.34
N THR A 215 12.43 -86.34 -17.98
CA THR A 215 12.67 -86.44 -19.43
C THR A 215 13.42 -87.71 -19.82
N GLN A 216 14.35 -88.19 -18.98
CA GLN A 216 15.00 -89.49 -19.20
C GLN A 216 14.01 -90.63 -18.98
N GLU A 217 13.21 -90.59 -17.91
CA GLU A 217 12.22 -91.63 -17.60
C GLU A 217 11.11 -91.71 -18.67
N ILE A 218 10.68 -90.59 -19.25
CA ILE A 218 9.74 -90.56 -20.40
C ILE A 218 10.38 -91.13 -21.67
N LEU A 219 11.66 -90.85 -21.94
CA LEU A 219 12.37 -91.40 -23.09
C LEU A 219 12.58 -92.92 -22.94
N ASP A 220 12.87 -93.40 -21.74
CA ASP A 220 13.03 -94.83 -21.45
C ASP A 220 11.69 -95.58 -21.58
N ILE A 221 10.56 -94.98 -21.18
CA ILE A 221 9.21 -95.57 -21.35
C ILE A 221 8.79 -95.63 -22.82
N ASP A 222 9.14 -94.63 -23.64
CA ASP A 222 8.86 -94.64 -25.08
C ASP A 222 9.67 -95.72 -25.82
N ASP A 223 10.92 -95.97 -25.40
CA ASP A 223 11.77 -97.05 -25.95
C ASP A 223 11.28 -98.45 -25.53
N GLU A 224 10.73 -98.62 -24.32
CA GLU A 224 10.11 -99.88 -23.89
C GLU A 224 8.77 -100.19 -24.60
N LEU A 225 8.04 -99.18 -25.08
CA LEU A 225 6.79 -99.36 -25.83
C LEU A 225 7.00 -99.63 -27.34
N ALA A 226 8.21 -99.34 -27.86
CA ALA A 226 8.56 -99.49 -29.27
C ALA A 226 9.30 -100.79 -29.62
N GLY A 227 9.63 -101.63 -28.61
CA GLY A 227 10.22 -102.97 -28.76
C GLY A 227 9.23 -104.11 -28.62
#